data_AF-A0A9W7M0S0-F1
#
_entry.id   AF-A0A9W7M0S0-F1
#
_cell.length_a   1.000
_cell.length_b   1.000
_cell.length_c   1.000
_cell.angle_alpha   90.00
_cell.angle_beta   90.00
_cell.angle_gamma   90.00
#
_symmetry.space_group_name_H-M   'P 1'
#
loop_
_entity.id
_entity.type
_entity.pdbx_description
1 polymer ?
#
loop_
_entity_poly.entity_id
_entity_poly.type
_entity_poly.pdbx_seq_one_letter_code
_entity_poly.pdbx_strand_id
1 'polypeptide(L)'
;MAFSIGFGNGLNLLGKPQSSLIHSLSPIPFAVPSLSAKNVVFDRTKKPNNSIAQTRASTEGLPSELVEDSKFVPLNADDPTYGPPALLLLGFEVGEAEKIRQFLKEIDGEFMEIIYCTEDMINGSLWEAVNTRQPNLEQVKIAKSLPRICFFSGLTGEEMMMFIDAFPESGLESAVFAALVPNSAEKPVAELIDEIMGDHEMMTAQQSGST
;
A
#
# COMPACT_ATOMS: atom_id res chain seq x y z
N MET A 1 -2.57 -58.27 32.90
CA MET A 1 -2.86 -58.53 31.47
C MET A 1 -1.78 -57.77 30.69
N ALA A 2 -0.62 -58.31 30.31
CA ALA A 2 -0.29 -59.51 29.51
C ALA A 2 -0.35 -59.23 27.98
N PHE A 3 0.84 -58.96 27.39
CA PHE A 3 1.37 -59.25 26.03
C PHE A 3 0.67 -58.61 24.79
N SER A 4 1.30 -58.25 23.66
CA SER A 4 2.53 -58.67 22.91
C SER A 4 3.00 -57.47 22.03
N ILE A 5 4.25 -57.20 21.61
CA ILE A 5 5.38 -57.92 20.94
C ILE A 5 5.09 -58.45 19.52
N GLY A 6 5.90 -58.02 18.54
CA GLY A 6 6.11 -58.65 17.22
C GLY A 6 6.60 -57.66 16.15
N PHE A 7 7.91 -57.37 16.00
CA PHE A 7 8.88 -57.99 15.04
C PHE A 7 8.47 -57.82 13.55
N GLY A 8 9.30 -57.42 12.59
CA GLY A 8 10.75 -57.25 12.47
C GLY A 8 11.15 -57.34 10.98
N ASN A 9 12.37 -56.89 10.66
CA ASN A 9 13.14 -57.05 9.41
C ASN A 9 12.75 -56.12 8.23
N GLY A 10 13.64 -55.36 7.59
CA GLY A 10 15.09 -55.42 7.51
C GLY A 10 15.50 -55.61 6.05
N LEU A 11 16.01 -54.55 5.42
CA LEU A 11 16.94 -54.59 4.28
C LEU A 11 17.59 -53.21 4.13
N ASN A 12 18.81 -53.11 4.62
CA ASN A 12 19.79 -52.14 4.15
C ASN A 12 20.40 -52.72 2.88
N LEU A 13 20.57 -51.92 1.81
CA LEU A 13 21.87 -51.69 1.18
C LEU A 13 21.78 -50.73 -0.02
N LEU A 14 22.77 -49.83 -0.06
CA LEU A 14 23.50 -49.40 -1.27
C LEU A 14 23.07 -48.09 -1.96
N GLY A 15 23.92 -47.07 -1.81
CA GLY A 15 24.13 -46.03 -2.82
C GLY A 15 24.16 -44.57 -2.33
N LYS A 16 25.25 -44.14 -1.70
CA LYS A 16 25.71 -42.73 -1.71
C LYS A 16 27.03 -42.67 -2.52
N PRO A 17 27.64 -41.50 -2.78
CA PRO A 17 27.19 -40.42 -3.67
C PRO A 17 28.32 -40.04 -4.67
N GLN A 18 28.02 -39.53 -5.87
CA GLN A 18 29.04 -38.89 -6.74
C GLN A 18 28.42 -37.61 -7.34
N SER A 19 28.92 -36.43 -6.96
CA SER A 19 30.08 -35.71 -7.53
C SER A 19 29.62 -34.62 -8.49
N SER A 20 29.77 -33.39 -8.01
CA SER A 20 29.96 -32.13 -8.71
C SER A 20 30.10 -32.16 -10.24
N LEU A 21 29.26 -31.40 -10.94
CA LEU A 21 29.66 -30.58 -12.08
C LEU A 21 28.85 -29.27 -12.11
N ILE A 22 29.54 -28.21 -11.70
CA ILE A 22 29.42 -26.81 -12.08
C ILE A 22 28.90 -26.64 -13.52
N HIS A 23 27.77 -25.94 -13.68
CA HIS A 23 27.43 -25.21 -14.89
C HIS A 23 27.25 -23.74 -14.52
N SER A 24 28.35 -23.02 -14.65
CA SER A 24 28.40 -21.57 -14.89
C SER A 24 27.84 -21.29 -16.28
N LEU A 25 27.14 -20.15 -16.44
CA LEU A 25 26.76 -19.36 -17.62
C LEU A 25 25.42 -18.68 -17.25
N SER A 26 25.19 -17.37 -17.25
CA SER A 26 25.92 -16.13 -17.54
C SER A 26 24.95 -14.99 -17.13
N PRO A 27 25.40 -13.86 -16.58
CA PRO A 27 24.50 -12.76 -16.22
C PRO A 27 24.08 -11.98 -17.49
N ILE A 28 22.76 -11.88 -17.71
CA ILE A 28 22.19 -10.98 -18.72
C ILE A 28 22.30 -9.54 -18.16
N PRO A 29 22.88 -8.59 -18.91
CA PRO A 29 23.04 -7.23 -18.44
C PRO A 29 21.69 -6.49 -18.42
N PHE A 30 21.35 -5.93 -17.26
CA PHE A 30 20.35 -4.88 -17.11
C PHE A 30 20.76 -3.67 -17.95
N ALA A 31 19.99 -3.37 -18.99
CA ALA A 31 20.11 -2.14 -19.77
C ALA A 31 19.11 -1.11 -19.22
N VAL A 32 19.62 -0.16 -18.43
CA VAL A 32 18.97 1.10 -18.08
C VAL A 32 18.95 2.03 -19.31
N PRO A 33 17.80 2.56 -19.75
CA PRO A 33 17.79 3.74 -20.59
C PRO A 33 17.99 5.00 -19.74
N SER A 34 19.11 5.67 -20.01
CA SER A 34 19.49 6.98 -19.49
C SER A 34 18.42 8.05 -19.77
N LEU A 35 17.98 8.74 -18.71
CA LEU A 35 17.31 10.03 -18.77
C LEU A 35 18.11 11.00 -19.67
N SER A 36 17.47 11.54 -20.71
CA SER A 36 17.98 12.64 -21.51
C SER A 36 17.11 13.87 -21.26
N ALA A 37 17.57 14.72 -20.35
CA ALA A 37 17.02 16.05 -20.13
C ALA A 37 17.09 16.89 -21.41
N LYS A 38 15.96 17.47 -21.82
CA LYS A 38 15.94 18.62 -22.73
C LYS A 38 15.09 19.72 -22.09
N ASN A 39 15.78 20.63 -21.41
CA ASN A 39 15.25 21.93 -21.03
C ASN A 39 14.90 22.70 -22.31
N VAL A 40 13.63 23.10 -22.46
CA VAL A 40 13.23 24.14 -23.39
C VAL A 40 12.67 25.28 -22.56
N VAL A 41 13.53 26.28 -22.35
CA VAL A 41 13.16 27.64 -21.96
C VAL A 41 12.68 28.35 -23.22
N PHE A 42 11.46 28.91 -23.21
CA PHE A 42 11.19 30.12 -24.00
C PHE A 42 10.07 30.99 -23.40
N ASP A 43 10.53 32.18 -23.01
CA ASP A 43 9.92 33.50 -22.87
C ASP A 43 8.46 33.80 -23.29
N ARG A 44 7.76 34.43 -22.33
CA ARG A 44 7.24 35.83 -22.38
C ARG A 44 6.05 36.13 -23.33
N THR A 45 4.93 36.56 -22.72
CA THR A 45 4.34 37.93 -22.78
C THR A 45 2.80 37.92 -22.72
N LYS A 46 2.21 38.64 -21.75
CA LYS A 46 1.33 39.82 -21.88
C LYS A 46 0.31 39.97 -20.72
N LYS A 47 0.26 41.22 -20.23
CA LYS A 47 -0.67 41.85 -19.27
C LYS A 47 -2.08 42.02 -19.90
N PRO A 48 -3.17 42.29 -19.13
CA PRO A 48 -3.43 43.62 -18.54
C PRO A 48 -4.06 43.62 -17.12
N ASN A 49 -3.58 44.47 -16.20
CA ASN A 49 -4.24 45.67 -15.64
C ASN A 49 -5.66 45.47 -15.03
N ASN A 50 -5.76 45.62 -13.70
CA ASN A 50 -6.71 46.58 -13.13
C ASN A 50 -6.27 47.06 -11.73
N SER A 51 -6.22 48.37 -11.58
CA SER A 51 -5.99 49.14 -10.36
C SER A 51 -7.30 49.33 -9.59
N ILE A 52 -7.28 49.29 -8.25
CA ILE A 52 -8.12 50.14 -7.39
C ILE A 52 -7.47 50.27 -6.01
N ALA A 53 -7.71 51.43 -5.43
CA ALA A 53 -6.98 52.08 -4.36
C ALA A 53 -7.09 51.44 -2.97
N GLN A 54 -6.03 51.73 -2.22
CA GLN A 54 -5.82 51.59 -0.80
C GLN A 54 -6.87 52.36 0.03
N THR A 55 -7.48 51.67 0.99
CA THR A 55 -8.16 52.31 2.14
C THR A 55 -7.70 51.63 3.41
N ARG A 56 -7.08 52.39 4.32
CA ARG A 56 -6.72 51.97 5.67
C ARG A 56 -7.97 51.95 6.56
N ALA A 57 -8.17 50.88 7.33
CA ALA A 57 -8.84 50.93 8.63
C ALA A 57 -8.44 49.68 9.45
N SER A 58 -7.99 49.91 10.69
CA SER A 58 -7.73 48.91 11.73
C SER A 58 -9.00 48.20 12.15
N THR A 59 -8.94 46.88 12.41
CA THR A 59 -9.57 46.21 13.56
C THR A 59 -9.14 44.73 13.64
N GLU A 60 -8.67 44.36 14.83
CA GLU A 60 -8.67 43.05 15.51
C GLU A 60 -8.76 41.74 14.69
N GLY A 61 -7.75 40.89 14.94
CA GLY A 61 -7.95 39.45 15.24
C GLY A 61 -8.53 38.58 14.14
N LEU A 62 -7.69 38.19 13.18
CA LEU A 62 -7.93 37.01 12.34
C LEU A 62 -6.92 35.94 12.78
N PRO A 63 -7.37 34.73 13.14
CA PRO A 63 -6.46 33.65 13.53
C PRO A 63 -5.56 33.35 12.34
N SER A 64 -4.31 33.04 12.64
CA SER A 64 -3.28 32.60 11.72
C SER A 64 -3.88 31.79 10.58
N GLU A 65 -3.57 32.18 9.34
CA GLU A 65 -3.78 31.36 8.16
C GLU A 65 -3.53 29.90 8.55
N LEU A 66 -4.61 29.11 8.56
CA LEU A 66 -4.50 27.70 8.29
C LEU A 66 -3.92 27.65 6.87
N VAL A 67 -2.59 27.71 6.78
CA VAL A 67 -1.90 26.96 5.76
C VAL A 67 -2.29 25.52 6.04
N GLU A 68 -3.43 25.13 5.47
CA GLU A 68 -3.76 23.75 5.18
C GLU A 68 -2.64 23.29 4.26
N ASP A 69 -1.52 22.87 4.87
CA ASP A 69 -0.64 21.88 4.28
C ASP A 69 -1.57 20.72 3.94
N SER A 70 -2.10 20.72 2.71
CA SER A 70 -2.77 19.56 2.13
C SER A 70 -1.76 18.43 2.18
N LYS A 71 -1.80 17.72 3.32
CA LYS A 71 -0.94 16.61 3.74
C LYS A 71 -1.16 15.40 2.84
N PHE A 72 -2.25 15.43 2.06
CA PHE A 72 -2.61 14.45 1.07
C PHE A 72 -1.88 14.73 -0.25
N VAL A 73 -0.90 13.88 -0.53
CA VAL A 73 -0.23 13.82 -1.83
C VAL A 73 -1.01 12.83 -2.68
N PRO A 74 -1.62 13.25 -3.80
CA PRO A 74 -2.26 12.32 -4.73
C PRO A 74 -1.27 11.23 -5.14
N LEU A 75 -1.73 9.98 -5.24
CA LEU A 75 -0.90 8.87 -5.70
C LEU A 75 -0.50 9.09 -7.17
N ASN A 76 0.81 9.04 -7.48
CA ASN A 76 1.32 9.18 -8.84
C ASN A 76 2.08 7.92 -9.28
N ALA A 77 2.03 7.61 -10.58
CA ALA A 77 2.71 6.44 -11.15
C ALA A 77 4.23 6.44 -10.94
N ASP A 78 4.84 7.62 -10.87
CA ASP A 78 6.30 7.83 -10.75
C ASP A 78 6.82 7.77 -9.31
N ASP A 79 5.97 7.50 -8.31
CA ASP A 79 6.38 7.48 -6.91
C ASP A 79 7.35 6.31 -6.62
N PRO A 80 8.49 6.55 -5.94
CA PRO A 80 9.45 5.52 -5.61
C PRO A 80 8.88 4.54 -4.57
N THR A 81 9.24 3.25 -4.70
CA THR A 81 8.81 2.21 -3.76
C THR A 81 9.36 2.45 -2.36
N TYR A 82 8.50 2.35 -1.34
CA TYR A 82 8.90 2.47 0.07
C TYR A 82 8.26 1.37 0.94
N GLY A 83 9.09 0.74 1.77
CA GLY A 83 8.71 -0.40 2.63
C GLY A 83 8.72 -1.76 1.92
N PRO A 84 8.37 -2.84 2.65
CA PRO A 84 8.28 -4.19 2.10
C PRO A 84 7.04 -4.34 1.18
N PRO A 85 7.08 -5.18 0.14
CA PRO A 85 5.89 -5.48 -0.66
C PRO A 85 4.78 -6.11 0.19
N ALA A 86 3.76 -5.34 0.53
CA ALA A 86 2.69 -5.76 1.43
C ALA A 86 1.38 -5.03 1.16
N LEU A 87 0.28 -5.70 1.49
CA LEU A 87 -1.08 -5.17 1.47
C LEU A 87 -1.69 -5.28 2.86
N LEU A 88 -1.77 -4.16 3.57
CA LEU A 88 -2.44 -4.09 4.85
C LEU A 88 -3.93 -3.75 4.64
N LEU A 89 -4.79 -4.65 5.10
CA LEU A 89 -6.24 -4.64 4.90
C LEU A 89 -6.96 -4.24 6.19
N LEU A 90 -7.73 -3.15 6.15
CA LEU A 90 -8.59 -2.68 7.24
C LEU A 90 -10.05 -2.88 6.86
N GLY A 91 -10.88 -3.33 7.80
CA GLY A 91 -12.32 -3.50 7.57
C GLY A 91 -12.71 -4.70 6.68
N PHE A 92 -11.74 -5.53 6.27
CA PHE A 92 -11.96 -6.76 5.52
C PHE A 92 -12.18 -7.95 6.44
N GLU A 93 -12.92 -8.94 5.95
CA GLU A 93 -13.21 -10.17 6.69
C GLU A 93 -12.36 -11.34 6.22
N VAL A 94 -12.17 -12.34 7.10
CA VAL A 94 -11.49 -13.61 6.74
C VAL A 94 -12.19 -14.31 5.57
N GLY A 95 -13.52 -14.18 5.47
CA GLY A 95 -14.29 -14.77 4.37
C GLY A 95 -13.96 -14.19 2.99
N GLU A 96 -13.30 -13.03 2.93
CA GLU A 96 -12.88 -12.39 1.69
C GLU A 96 -11.46 -12.80 1.26
N ALA A 97 -10.72 -13.54 2.10
CA ALA A 97 -9.33 -13.91 1.86
C ALA A 97 -9.11 -14.60 0.50
N GLU A 98 -9.98 -15.55 0.15
CA GLU A 98 -9.88 -16.27 -1.13
C GLU A 98 -10.09 -15.35 -2.32
N LYS A 99 -11.02 -14.39 -2.23
CA LYS A 99 -11.25 -13.40 -3.29
C LYS A 99 -10.05 -12.46 -3.45
N ILE A 100 -9.48 -12.00 -2.33
CA ILE A 100 -8.31 -11.11 -2.34
C ILE A 100 -7.09 -11.85 -2.93
N ARG A 101 -6.87 -13.11 -2.54
CA ARG A 101 -5.80 -13.94 -3.10
C ARG A 101 -5.98 -14.17 -4.59
N GLN A 102 -7.20 -14.48 -5.03
CA GLN A 102 -7.52 -14.68 -6.44
C GLN A 102 -7.32 -13.39 -7.24
N PHE A 103 -7.78 -12.25 -6.70
CA PHE A 103 -7.58 -10.94 -7.32
C PHE A 103 -6.10 -10.60 -7.47
N LEU A 104 -5.31 -10.75 -6.40
CA LEU A 104 -3.85 -10.54 -6.45
C LEU A 104 -3.20 -11.43 -7.51
N LYS A 105 -3.65 -12.67 -7.68
CA LYS A 105 -3.15 -13.55 -8.73
C LYS A 105 -3.49 -13.09 -10.14
N GLU A 106 -4.67 -12.52 -10.35
CA GLU A 106 -5.10 -12.04 -11.66
C GLU A 106 -4.31 -10.82 -12.14
N ILE A 107 -3.84 -9.98 -11.21
CA ILE A 107 -3.02 -8.80 -11.50
C ILE A 107 -1.51 -9.03 -11.28
N ASP A 108 -1.08 -10.29 -11.17
CA ASP A 108 0.32 -10.67 -10.90
C ASP A 108 0.92 -10.08 -9.59
N GLY A 109 0.06 -9.75 -8.62
CA GLY A 109 0.37 -9.20 -7.30
C GLY A 109 0.69 -10.23 -6.20
N GLU A 110 0.91 -11.51 -6.54
CA GLU A 110 1.19 -12.58 -5.55
C GLU A 110 2.47 -12.37 -4.72
N PHE A 111 3.32 -11.43 -5.14
CA PHE A 111 4.54 -11.07 -4.43
C PHE A 111 4.29 -10.26 -3.14
N MET A 112 3.07 -9.74 -2.96
CA MET A 112 2.69 -8.95 -1.80
C MET A 112 2.29 -9.83 -0.61
N GLU A 113 2.77 -9.50 0.59
CA GLU A 113 2.28 -10.13 1.82
C GLU A 113 0.91 -9.54 2.21
N ILE A 114 -0.11 -10.39 2.32
CA ILE A 114 -1.45 -9.98 2.79
C ILE A 114 -1.43 -9.92 4.31
N ILE A 115 -1.79 -8.77 4.87
CA ILE A 115 -1.83 -8.53 6.32
C ILE A 115 -3.20 -7.99 6.68
N TYR A 116 -3.90 -8.64 7.60
CA TYR A 116 -5.15 -8.09 8.17
C TYR A 116 -4.84 -7.22 9.38
N CYS A 117 -5.44 -6.03 9.44
CA CYS A 117 -5.29 -5.16 10.59
C CYS A 117 -5.90 -5.80 11.85
N THR A 118 -5.11 -5.92 12.91
CA THR A 118 -5.54 -6.39 14.24
C THR A 118 -5.69 -5.21 15.20
N GLU A 119 -6.46 -5.38 16.27
CA GLU A 119 -6.66 -4.32 17.29
C GLU A 119 -5.35 -3.74 17.82
N ASP A 120 -4.33 -4.58 18.02
CA ASP A 120 -3.02 -4.17 18.53
C ASP A 120 -2.25 -3.25 17.56
N MET A 121 -2.53 -3.33 16.25
CA MET A 121 -1.88 -2.52 15.22
C MET A 121 -2.43 -1.09 15.15
N ILE A 122 -3.67 -0.87 15.59
CA ILE A 122 -4.38 0.41 15.43
C ILE A 122 -3.62 1.56 16.11
N ASN A 123 -3.07 1.30 17.29
CA ASN A 123 -2.30 2.28 18.07
C ASN A 123 -0.80 2.26 17.73
N GLY A 124 -0.34 1.27 16.96
CA GLY A 124 1.03 1.15 16.48
C GLY A 124 1.25 1.93 15.19
N SER A 125 2.50 2.05 14.76
CA SER A 125 2.82 2.78 13.53
C SER A 125 2.42 1.99 12.29
N LEU A 126 2.13 2.69 11.19
CA LEU A 126 1.86 2.03 9.91
C LEU A 126 3.04 1.16 9.46
N TRP A 127 4.28 1.62 9.71
CA TRP A 127 5.48 0.86 9.42
C TRP A 127 5.51 -0.48 10.15
N GLU A 128 5.21 -0.51 11.44
CA GLU A 128 5.15 -1.74 12.23
C GLU A 128 4.05 -2.69 11.71
N ALA A 129 2.88 -2.14 11.36
CA ALA A 129 1.76 -2.92 10.84
C ALA A 129 2.13 -3.64 9.53
N VAL A 130 2.72 -2.95 8.55
CA VAL A 130 3.08 -3.57 7.26
C VAL A 130 4.26 -4.54 7.34
N ASN A 131 5.05 -4.49 8.42
CA ASN A 131 6.15 -5.44 8.65
C ASN A 131 5.72 -6.65 9.50
N THR A 132 4.45 -6.74 9.88
CA THR A 132 3.96 -7.84 10.69
C THR A 132 3.74 -9.10 9.86
N ARG A 133 4.29 -10.22 10.34
CA ARG A 133 4.08 -11.53 9.71
C ARG A 133 2.87 -12.23 10.28
N GLN A 134 1.96 -12.65 9.42
CA GLN A 134 0.74 -13.38 9.81
C GLN A 134 0.75 -14.79 9.21
N PRO A 135 1.31 -15.80 9.91
CA PRO A 135 1.51 -17.14 9.33
C PRO A 135 0.21 -17.88 9.00
N ASN A 136 -0.90 -17.54 9.66
CA ASN A 136 -2.21 -18.11 9.38
C ASN A 136 -3.29 -17.03 9.43
N LEU A 137 -3.74 -16.57 8.25
CA LEU A 137 -4.74 -15.51 8.11
C LEU A 137 -6.11 -15.89 8.69
N GLU A 138 -6.46 -17.17 8.75
CA GLU A 138 -7.75 -17.63 9.28
C GLU A 138 -7.84 -17.51 10.81
N GLN A 139 -6.69 -17.44 11.49
CA GLN A 139 -6.61 -17.36 12.95
C GLN A 139 -6.30 -15.94 13.45
N VAL A 140 -6.12 -14.98 12.54
CA VAL A 140 -5.85 -13.59 12.89
C VAL A 140 -7.08 -12.99 13.55
N LYS A 141 -6.87 -12.31 14.69
CA LYS A 141 -7.91 -11.53 15.36
C LYS A 141 -8.05 -10.19 14.66
N ILE A 142 -8.76 -10.19 13.54
CA ILE A 142 -8.99 -8.98 12.75
C ILE A 142 -9.77 -7.97 13.59
N ALA A 143 -9.31 -6.73 13.56
CA ALA A 143 -10.00 -5.59 14.17
C ALA A 143 -11.39 -5.41 13.54
N LYS A 144 -12.37 -5.07 14.37
CA LYS A 144 -13.75 -4.90 13.90
C LYS A 144 -14.11 -3.42 13.77
N SER A 145 -15.13 -3.15 12.97
CA SER A 145 -15.72 -1.79 12.83
C SER A 145 -14.72 -0.74 12.31
N LEU A 146 -13.76 -1.16 11.49
CA LEU A 146 -12.87 -0.25 10.77
C LEU A 146 -13.45 0.05 9.37
N PRO A 147 -13.19 1.24 8.82
CA PRO A 147 -13.48 1.52 7.42
C PRO A 147 -12.65 0.62 6.49
N ARG A 148 -13.16 0.38 5.28
CA ARG A 148 -12.45 -0.40 4.25
C ARG A 148 -11.31 0.42 3.67
N ILE A 149 -10.09 0.13 4.11
CA ILE A 149 -8.88 0.79 3.63
C ILE A 149 -7.84 -0.26 3.25
N CYS A 150 -7.21 -0.08 2.09
CA CYS A 150 -6.05 -0.83 1.64
C CYS A 150 -4.81 0.07 1.72
N PHE A 151 -3.84 -0.29 2.55
CA PHE A 151 -2.52 0.33 2.56
C PHE A 151 -1.54 -0.48 1.72
N PHE A 152 -1.00 0.15 0.69
CA PHE A 152 0.04 -0.40 -0.17
C PHE A 152 1.43 -0.10 0.40
N SER A 153 2.29 -1.11 0.46
CA SER A 153 3.71 -0.94 0.77
C SER A 153 4.57 -1.62 -0.27
N GLY A 154 5.71 -1.01 -0.59
CA GLY A 154 6.70 -1.59 -1.50
C GLY A 154 6.27 -1.72 -2.97
N LEU A 155 5.21 -1.01 -3.37
CA LEU A 155 4.74 -0.95 -4.76
C LEU A 155 5.15 0.35 -5.43
N THR A 156 5.32 0.29 -6.74
CA THR A 156 5.41 1.46 -7.62
C THR A 156 4.04 2.08 -7.80
N GLY A 157 3.99 3.35 -8.18
CA GLY A 157 2.71 4.00 -8.48
C GLY A 157 1.95 3.33 -9.64
N GLU A 158 2.66 2.80 -10.65
CA GLU A 158 2.06 2.05 -11.75
C GLU A 158 1.35 0.78 -11.26
N GLU A 159 2.01 -0.01 -10.40
CA GLU A 159 1.40 -1.21 -9.80
C GLU A 159 0.20 -0.86 -8.91
N MET A 160 0.29 0.23 -8.13
CA MET A 160 -0.85 0.70 -7.33
C MET A 160 -2.03 1.14 -8.19
N MET A 161 -1.79 1.90 -9.28
CA MET A 161 -2.86 2.31 -10.19
C MET A 161 -3.50 1.10 -10.87
N MET A 162 -2.72 0.13 -11.33
CA MET A 162 -3.24 -1.12 -11.88
C MET A 162 -4.15 -1.85 -10.87
N PHE A 163 -3.72 -1.96 -9.61
CA PHE A 163 -4.53 -2.55 -8.55
C PHE A 163 -5.85 -1.79 -8.38
N ILE A 164 -5.79 -0.45 -8.28
CA ILE A 164 -6.97 0.40 -8.04
C ILE A 164 -7.97 0.26 -9.19
N ASP A 165 -7.50 0.28 -10.45
CA ASP A 165 -8.36 0.18 -11.63
C ASP A 165 -9.03 -1.19 -11.76
N ALA A 166 -8.32 -2.27 -11.39
CA ALA A 166 -8.84 -3.63 -11.45
C ALA A 166 -9.69 -4.02 -10.23
N PHE A 167 -9.56 -3.32 -9.10
CA PHE A 167 -10.24 -3.67 -7.84
C PHE A 167 -11.78 -3.81 -7.96
N PRO A 168 -12.51 -2.96 -8.71
CA PRO A 168 -13.96 -3.10 -8.89
C PRO A 168 -14.37 -4.44 -9.55
N GLU A 169 -13.48 -5.06 -10.32
CA GLU A 169 -13.75 -6.33 -11.01
C GLU A 169 -13.64 -7.55 -10.07
N SER A 170 -12.99 -7.38 -8.91
CA SER A 170 -12.80 -8.44 -7.91
C SER A 170 -14.11 -8.92 -7.24
N GLY A 171 -15.18 -8.12 -7.31
CA GLY A 171 -16.42 -8.35 -6.57
C GLY A 171 -16.29 -8.21 -5.05
N LEU A 172 -15.23 -7.54 -4.58
CA LEU A 172 -15.11 -7.02 -3.21
C LEU A 172 -15.88 -5.70 -3.08
N GLU A 173 -16.30 -5.35 -1.86
CA GLU A 173 -16.87 -4.02 -1.65
C GLU A 173 -15.77 -2.96 -1.79
N SER A 174 -16.15 -1.76 -2.25
CA SER A 174 -15.25 -0.63 -2.45
C SER A 174 -14.39 -0.34 -1.22
N ALA A 175 -13.14 0.05 -1.46
CA ALA A 175 -12.18 0.42 -0.43
C ALA A 175 -11.52 1.76 -0.77
N VAL A 176 -11.02 2.45 0.26
CA VAL A 176 -10.14 3.60 0.10
C VAL A 176 -8.70 3.11 0.02
N PHE A 177 -7.89 3.75 -0.80
CA PHE A 177 -6.52 3.33 -1.07
C PHE A 177 -5.54 4.36 -0.57
N ALA A 178 -4.47 3.90 0.08
CA ALA A 178 -3.38 4.74 0.55
C ALA A 178 -2.04 4.01 0.42
N ALA A 179 -0.95 4.77 0.31
CA ALA A 179 0.40 4.23 0.26
C ALA A 179 1.14 4.47 1.58
N LEU A 180 1.96 3.51 1.97
CA LEU A 180 3.01 3.73 2.94
C LEU A 180 4.07 4.63 2.29
N VAL A 181 4.26 5.81 2.88
CA VAL A 181 5.30 6.77 2.49
C VAL A 181 6.09 7.18 3.72
N PRO A 182 7.32 7.72 3.59
CA PRO A 182 8.12 8.13 4.74
C PRO A 182 7.40 9.06 5.72
N ASN A 183 6.50 9.92 5.21
CA ASN A 183 5.72 10.85 6.03
C ASN A 183 4.63 10.15 6.87
N SER A 184 4.08 9.02 6.42
CA SER A 184 3.02 8.29 7.14
C SER A 184 3.56 7.11 7.95
N ALA A 185 4.79 6.66 7.69
CA ALA A 185 5.38 5.46 8.27
C ALA A 185 5.30 5.38 9.81
N GLU A 186 5.67 6.47 10.49
CA GLU A 186 5.71 6.51 11.96
C GLU A 186 4.39 6.96 12.60
N LYS A 187 3.37 7.28 11.80
CA LYS A 187 2.07 7.70 12.33
C LYS A 187 1.27 6.49 12.81
N PRO A 188 0.50 6.64 13.90
CA PRO A 188 -0.44 5.61 14.31
C PRO A 188 -1.45 5.30 13.21
N VAL A 189 -1.79 4.01 13.02
CA VAL A 189 -2.80 3.61 12.03
C VAL A 189 -4.15 4.29 12.30
N ALA A 190 -4.52 4.49 13.58
CA ALA A 190 -5.70 5.26 13.98
C ALA A 190 -5.75 6.68 13.39
N GLU A 191 -4.64 7.43 13.48
CA GLU A 191 -4.56 8.79 12.94
C GLU A 191 -4.73 8.78 11.42
N LEU A 192 -4.10 7.83 10.74
CA LEU A 192 -4.21 7.70 9.29
C LEU A 192 -5.62 7.31 8.85
N ILE A 193 -6.33 6.49 9.62
CA ILE A 193 -7.74 6.16 9.34
C ILE A 193 -8.58 7.45 9.32
N ASP A 194 -8.47 8.27 10.37
CA ASP A 194 -9.25 9.50 10.49
C ASP A 194 -8.91 10.50 9.37
N GLU A 195 -7.62 10.65 9.05
CA GLU A 195 -7.16 11.55 7.98
C GLU A 195 -7.66 11.11 6.60
N ILE A 196 -7.44 9.84 6.25
CA ILE A 196 -7.80 9.31 4.92
C ILE A 196 -9.30 9.33 4.72
N MET A 197 -10.09 8.97 5.74
CA MET A 197 -11.54 8.99 5.63
C MET A 197 -12.09 10.42 5.58
N GLY A 198 -11.52 11.34 6.37
CA GLY A 198 -11.87 12.76 6.29
C GLY A 198 -11.65 13.34 4.89
N ASP A 199 -10.49 13.04 4.29
CA ASP A 199 -10.16 13.47 2.93
C ASP A 199 -11.11 12.82 1.89
N HIS A 200 -11.38 11.52 2.03
CA HIS A 200 -12.26 10.79 1.11
C HIS A 200 -13.70 11.34 1.11
N GLU A 201 -14.24 11.66 2.29
CA GLU A 201 -15.57 12.27 2.43
C GLU A 201 -15.64 13.64 1.76
N MET A 202 -14.61 14.48 1.93
CA MET A 202 -14.53 15.80 1.31
C MET A 202 -14.47 15.71 -0.22
N MET A 203 -13.67 14.78 -0.76
CA MET A 203 -13.56 14.58 -2.21
C MET A 203 -14.85 14.07 -2.83
N THR A 204 -15.51 13.11 -2.16
CA THR A 204 -16.77 12.52 -2.65
C THR A 204 -17.93 13.53 -2.61
N ALA A 205 -17.96 14.42 -1.61
CA ALA A 205 -18.95 15.49 -1.50
C ALA A 205 -18.81 16.52 -2.65
N GLN A 206 -17.59 16.85 -3.07
CA GLN A 206 -17.35 17.80 -4.17
C GLN A 206 -17.74 17.22 -5.54
N GLN A 207 -17.51 15.93 -5.77
CA GLN A 207 -17.92 15.25 -7.01
C GLN A 207 -19.46 15.19 -7.17
N SER A 208 -20.20 15.17 -6.06
CA SER A 208 -21.67 15.13 -6.04
C SER A 208 -22.33 16.50 -6.30
N GLY A 209 -21.57 17.60 -6.19
CA GLY A 209 -22.07 18.97 -6.40
C GLY A 209 -22.00 19.48 -7.84
N SER A 210 -21.53 18.65 -8.78
CA SER A 210 -21.32 19.02 -10.19
C SER A 210 -22.39 18.49 -11.17
N THR A 211 -23.51 17.96 -10.69
CA THR A 211 -24.63 17.51 -11.54
C THR A 211 -25.66 18.59 -11.80
#